data_AF-A0A9D6I7K3-F1
#
_entry.id   AF-A0A9D6I7K3-F1
#
_cell.length_a   1.000
_cell.length_b   1.000
_cell.length_c   1.000
_cell.angle_alpha   90.00
_cell.angle_beta   90.00
_cell.angle_gamma   90.00
#
_symmetry.space_group_name_H-M   'P 1'
#
loop_
_entity.id
_entity.type
_entity.pdbx_description
1 polymer ?
#
loop_
_entity_poly.entity_id
_entity_poly.type
_entity_poly.pdbx_seq_one_letter_code
_entity_poly.pdbx_strand_id
1 'polypeptide(L)'
;MEEGSWAFYASAVLTGLAFGYVSQRGGFCLTRALSNLYIMGDATIVRAYLLALLVATIGVHLLMAWGLVDIPPSAIRPFRWVANIVGGLLFGVGMILSGGCSGSTWYRVGEGAVGAWVVLFGFALGATTMTVGILAPARQVLRASVITVDGGPPTLASMIGAPSWVVIAVLGIVVAVFLWRGGGEPEHGKWPWPATGLAVGVLIALGWWTSSFGDAPSGITLASNTGQALTYPLVGYPNRVNWSMVLLVGVPVGAFLGAWPAREFRWKLPPGWSLVQLFAGGLLMGASAILAEGCNITQGLTNSATLAVGSLVAFGAMWVGAYAAVWAMYLRKG
;
A
#
# COMPACT_ATOMS: atom_id res chain seq x y z
N MET A 1 -5.61 -26.47 -22.67
CA MET A 1 -5.14 -25.07 -22.69
C MET A 1 -6.23 -24.26 -22.00
N GLU A 2 -6.07 -24.02 -20.71
CA GLU A 2 -7.17 -23.61 -19.83
C GLU A 2 -7.56 -22.15 -20.06
N GLU A 3 -8.80 -21.92 -20.51
CA GLU A 3 -9.38 -20.60 -20.77
C GLU A 3 -9.46 -19.69 -19.53
N GLY A 4 -9.22 -20.21 -18.33
CA GLY A 4 -9.10 -19.42 -17.08
C GLY A 4 -7.74 -18.73 -16.90
N SER A 5 -6.68 -19.19 -17.57
CA SER A 5 -5.33 -18.67 -17.36
C SER A 5 -5.12 -17.27 -17.97
N TRP A 6 -5.65 -17.01 -19.17
CA TRP A 6 -5.41 -15.75 -19.87
C TRP A 6 -6.13 -14.57 -19.20
N ALA A 7 -7.36 -14.77 -18.72
CA ALA A 7 -8.14 -13.74 -18.02
C ALA A 7 -7.45 -13.30 -16.72
N PHE A 8 -6.86 -14.27 -16.00
CA PHE A 8 -6.03 -14.02 -14.83
C PHE A 8 -4.82 -13.13 -15.13
N TYR A 9 -4.01 -13.49 -16.13
CA TYR A 9 -2.82 -12.69 -16.47
C TYR A 9 -3.20 -11.33 -17.06
N ALA A 10 -4.20 -11.28 -17.94
CA ALA A 10 -4.66 -10.04 -18.56
C ALA A 10 -5.19 -9.05 -17.52
N SER A 11 -6.06 -9.50 -16.60
CA SER A 11 -6.60 -8.64 -15.55
C SER A 11 -5.51 -8.11 -14.61
N ALA A 12 -4.54 -8.95 -14.24
CA ALA A 12 -3.42 -8.53 -13.39
C ALA A 12 -2.53 -7.49 -14.06
N VAL A 13 -2.13 -7.74 -15.32
CA VAL A 13 -1.29 -6.82 -16.08
C VAL A 13 -2.01 -5.51 -16.34
N LEU A 14 -3.27 -5.54 -16.79
CA LEU A 14 -4.05 -4.33 -17.06
C LEU A 14 -4.24 -3.49 -15.79
N THR A 15 -4.53 -4.14 -14.66
CA THR A 15 -4.67 -3.44 -13.37
C THR A 15 -3.33 -2.84 -12.92
N GLY A 16 -2.22 -3.57 -13.10
CA GLY A 16 -0.87 -3.06 -12.83
C GLY A 16 -0.50 -1.86 -13.70
N LEU A 17 -0.77 -1.94 -15.01
CA LEU A 17 -0.54 -0.85 -15.95
C LEU A 17 -1.35 0.39 -15.55
N ALA A 18 -2.64 0.23 -15.25
CA ALA A 18 -3.51 1.32 -14.85
C ALA A 18 -3.06 1.94 -13.51
N PHE A 19 -2.76 1.11 -12.51
CA PHE A 19 -2.27 1.57 -11.21
C PHE A 19 -0.93 2.30 -11.32
N GLY A 20 0.01 1.78 -12.12
CA GLY A 20 1.29 2.43 -12.38
C GLY A 20 1.14 3.79 -13.07
N TYR A 21 0.30 3.85 -14.11
CA TYR A 21 0.03 5.08 -14.85
C TYR A 21 -0.60 6.17 -13.97
N VAL A 22 -1.66 5.83 -13.23
CA VAL A 22 -2.37 6.76 -12.34
C VAL A 22 -1.48 7.22 -11.20
N SER A 23 -0.71 6.30 -10.59
CA SER A 23 0.19 6.64 -9.48
C SER A 23 1.32 7.57 -9.92
N GLN A 24 1.87 7.36 -11.12
CA GLN A 24 2.91 8.21 -11.69
C GLN A 24 2.37 9.62 -11.99
N ARG A 25 1.22 9.72 -12.69
CA ARG A 25 0.63 11.01 -13.08
C ARG A 25 0.11 11.82 -11.89
N GLY A 26 -0.45 11.14 -10.90
CA GLY A 26 -0.93 11.76 -9.66
C GLY A 26 0.14 11.99 -8.60
N GLY A 27 1.38 11.49 -8.81
CA GLY A 27 2.43 11.56 -7.79
C GLY A 27 2.02 10.92 -6.45
N PHE A 28 1.23 9.85 -6.51
CA PHE A 28 0.60 9.23 -5.35
C PHE A 28 1.63 8.51 -4.47
N CYS A 29 2.15 9.20 -3.47
CA CYS A 29 3.15 8.67 -2.55
C CYS A 29 2.84 9.12 -1.12
N LEU A 30 2.56 8.16 -0.24
CA LEU A 30 2.28 8.44 1.17
C LEU A 30 3.49 9.07 1.87
N THR A 31 4.72 8.65 1.55
CA THR A 31 5.93 9.25 2.13
C THR A 31 6.00 10.74 1.81
N ARG A 32 5.72 11.14 0.56
CA ARG A 32 5.65 12.56 0.17
C ARG A 32 4.51 13.27 0.89
N ALA A 33 3.34 12.62 1.00
CA ALA A 33 2.18 13.19 1.69
C ALA A 33 2.49 13.53 3.16
N LEU A 34 3.11 12.60 3.88
CA LEU A 34 3.45 12.79 5.30
C LEU A 34 4.59 13.79 5.50
N SER A 35 5.65 13.71 4.70
CA SER A 35 6.75 14.66 4.77
C SER A 35 6.29 16.08 4.45
N ASN A 36 5.45 16.27 3.43
CA ASN A 36 4.88 17.58 3.09
C ASN A 36 3.97 18.10 4.21
N LEU A 37 3.12 17.24 4.77
CA LEU A 37 2.22 17.63 5.86
C LEU A 37 3.00 18.08 7.10
N TYR A 38 4.04 17.34 7.50
CA TYR A 38 4.76 17.63 8.74
C TYR A 38 5.80 18.75 8.61
N ILE A 39 6.43 18.91 7.44
CA ILE A 39 7.47 19.92 7.23
C ILE A 39 6.88 21.24 6.73
N MET A 40 5.95 21.18 5.77
CA MET A 40 5.42 22.34 5.06
C MET A 40 3.95 22.65 5.38
N GLY A 41 3.25 21.79 6.12
CA GLY A 41 1.81 21.94 6.38
C GLY A 41 0.92 21.66 5.17
N ASP A 42 1.47 21.10 4.08
CA ASP A 42 0.73 20.82 2.85
C ASP A 42 0.02 19.46 2.92
N ALA A 43 -1.31 19.50 2.98
CA ALA A 43 -2.17 18.32 3.11
C ALA A 43 -2.73 17.82 1.75
N THR A 44 -2.31 18.37 0.62
CA THR A 44 -2.87 18.07 -0.71
C THR A 44 -2.89 16.57 -1.02
N ILE A 45 -1.76 15.88 -0.87
CA ILE A 45 -1.65 14.45 -1.17
C ILE A 45 -2.34 13.61 -0.10
N VAL A 46 -2.37 14.08 1.15
CA VAL A 46 -3.12 13.43 2.24
C VAL A 46 -4.61 13.42 1.92
N ARG A 47 -5.15 14.52 1.38
CA ARG A 47 -6.54 14.58 0.92
C ARG A 47 -6.82 13.66 -0.25
N ALA A 48 -5.92 13.59 -1.23
CA ALA A 48 -6.02 12.59 -2.30
C ALA A 48 -6.09 11.17 -1.73
N TYR A 49 -5.26 10.87 -0.73
CA TYR A 49 -5.24 9.57 -0.07
C TYR A 49 -6.54 9.27 0.71
N LEU A 50 -7.06 10.23 1.48
CA LEU A 50 -8.32 10.07 2.22
C LEU A 50 -9.52 9.94 1.27
N LEU A 51 -9.53 10.69 0.17
CA LEU A 51 -10.55 10.54 -0.87
C LEU A 51 -10.46 9.16 -1.54
N ALA A 52 -9.24 8.68 -1.83
CA ALA A 52 -9.04 7.34 -2.37
C ALA A 52 -9.56 6.26 -1.41
N LEU A 53 -9.30 6.39 -0.11
CA LEU A 53 -9.83 5.49 0.91
C LEU A 53 -11.36 5.51 0.94
N LEU A 54 -11.98 6.69 0.92
CA LEU A 54 -13.44 6.82 0.94
C LEU A 54 -14.07 6.15 -0.29
N VAL A 55 -13.57 6.47 -1.48
CA VAL A 55 -14.04 5.89 -2.75
C VAL A 55 -13.83 4.37 -2.77
N ALA A 56 -12.67 3.89 -2.31
CA ALA A 56 -12.39 2.46 -2.21
C ALA A 56 -13.35 1.76 -1.24
N THR A 57 -13.61 2.35 -0.08
CA THR A 57 -14.53 1.79 0.93
C THR A 57 -15.94 1.67 0.35
N ILE A 58 -16.47 2.74 -0.25
CA ILE A 58 -17.79 2.71 -0.90
C ILE A 58 -17.81 1.67 -2.03
N GLY A 59 -16.80 1.67 -2.91
CA GLY A 59 -16.73 0.76 -4.05
C GLY A 59 -16.68 -0.71 -3.65
N VAL A 60 -15.88 -1.06 -2.64
CA VAL A 60 -15.77 -2.44 -2.14
C VAL A 60 -17.09 -2.91 -1.52
N HIS A 61 -17.75 -2.06 -0.73
CA HIS A 61 -19.04 -2.42 -0.14
C HIS A 61 -20.19 -2.48 -1.16
N LEU A 62 -20.15 -1.68 -2.23
CA LEU A 62 -21.08 -1.82 -3.36
C LEU A 62 -20.86 -3.15 -4.12
N LEU A 63 -19.60 -3.53 -4.37
CA LEU A 63 -19.27 -4.80 -5.03
C LEU A 63 -19.76 -6.01 -4.22
N MET A 64 -19.65 -5.95 -2.89
CA MET A 64 -20.22 -6.97 -2.01
C MET A 64 -21.75 -6.96 -2.02
N ALA A 65 -22.38 -5.78 -1.99
CA ALA A 65 -23.84 -5.66 -1.99
C ALA A 65 -24.49 -6.19 -3.28
N TRP A 66 -23.79 -6.08 -4.42
CA TRP A 66 -24.23 -6.64 -5.70
C TRP A 66 -23.83 -8.11 -5.92
N GLY A 67 -23.13 -8.74 -4.97
CA GLY A 67 -22.69 -10.13 -5.09
C GLY A 67 -21.63 -10.35 -6.18
N LEU A 68 -20.92 -9.31 -6.61
CA LEU A 68 -19.85 -9.42 -7.61
C LEU A 68 -18.55 -9.98 -7.02
N VAL A 69 -18.36 -9.82 -5.70
CA VAL A 69 -17.17 -10.29 -4.97
C VAL A 69 -17.58 -10.80 -3.60
N ASP A 70 -17.37 -12.08 -3.35
CA ASP A 70 -17.44 -12.65 -2.00
C ASP A 70 -16.08 -12.50 -1.32
N ILE A 71 -15.96 -11.57 -0.38
CA ILE A 71 -14.74 -11.39 0.40
C ILE A 71 -14.79 -12.37 1.57
N PRO A 72 -14.00 -13.46 1.56
CA PRO A 72 -14.02 -14.40 2.66
C PRO A 72 -13.41 -13.75 3.92
N PRO A 73 -13.79 -14.19 5.13
CA PRO A 73 -13.17 -13.72 6.37
C PRO A 73 -11.64 -13.88 6.40
N SER A 74 -11.09 -14.80 5.60
CA SER A 74 -9.64 -15.00 5.44
C SER A 74 -8.93 -13.90 4.62
N ALA A 75 -9.67 -13.16 3.79
CA ALA A 75 -9.16 -12.00 3.07
C ALA A 75 -9.09 -10.75 3.97
N ILE A 76 -9.87 -10.74 5.06
CA ILE A 76 -9.82 -9.69 6.08
C ILE A 76 -8.63 -9.99 7.00
N ARG A 77 -7.74 -9.01 7.17
CA ARG A 77 -6.54 -9.18 7.99
C ARG A 77 -6.87 -9.39 9.47
N PRO A 78 -6.30 -10.41 10.14
CA PRO A 78 -6.51 -10.63 11.56
C PRO A 78 -5.94 -9.48 12.39
N PHE A 79 -6.56 -9.24 13.55
CA PHE A 79 -6.06 -8.25 14.48
C PHE A 79 -4.95 -8.84 15.35
N ARG A 80 -3.71 -8.59 14.94
CA ARG A 80 -2.50 -8.94 15.70
C ARG A 80 -1.87 -7.67 16.26
N TRP A 81 -2.38 -7.19 17.40
CA TRP A 81 -2.07 -5.85 17.90
C TRP A 81 -0.56 -5.57 18.01
N VAL A 82 0.23 -6.50 18.57
CA VAL A 82 1.70 -6.34 18.69
C VAL A 82 2.35 -6.22 17.32
N ALA A 83 2.08 -7.18 16.43
CA ALA A 83 2.66 -7.19 15.09
C ALA A 83 2.24 -5.97 14.25
N ASN A 84 0.97 -5.55 14.37
CA ASN A 84 0.43 -4.42 13.62
C ASN A 84 1.02 -3.09 14.09
N ILE A 85 1.16 -2.88 15.41
CA ILE A 85 1.75 -1.66 15.97
C ILE A 85 3.25 -1.63 15.71
N VAL A 86 3.99 -2.68 16.10
CA VAL A 86 5.46 -2.72 15.95
C VAL A 86 5.84 -2.71 14.47
N GLY A 87 5.19 -3.53 13.66
CA GLY A 87 5.41 -3.56 12.22
C GLY A 87 5.02 -2.24 11.55
N GLY A 88 3.89 -1.64 11.93
CA GLY A 88 3.46 -0.34 11.40
C GLY A 88 4.45 0.77 11.71
N LEU A 89 4.88 0.91 12.98
CA LEU A 89 5.88 1.89 13.40
C LEU A 89 7.19 1.75 12.61
N LEU A 90 7.74 0.54 12.55
CA LEU A 90 8.99 0.26 11.83
C LEU A 90 8.85 0.51 10.32
N PHE A 91 7.70 0.18 9.73
CA PHE A 91 7.42 0.47 8.33
C PHE A 91 7.36 1.99 8.08
N GLY A 92 6.73 2.75 8.97
CA GLY A 92 6.72 4.22 8.97
C GLY A 92 8.13 4.82 8.95
N VAL A 93 9.00 4.34 9.84
CA VAL A 93 10.40 4.77 9.88
C VAL A 93 11.13 4.43 8.58
N GLY A 94 10.97 3.19 8.09
CA GLY A 94 11.59 2.75 6.84
C GLY A 94 11.12 3.54 5.61
N MET A 95 9.86 3.96 5.57
CA MET A 95 9.31 4.80 4.49
C MET A 95 10.05 6.14 4.39
N ILE A 96 10.32 6.78 5.53
CA ILE A 96 11.03 8.08 5.56
C ILE A 96 12.51 7.89 5.22
N LEU A 97 13.15 6.85 5.78
CA LEU A 97 14.55 6.55 5.51
C LEU A 97 14.83 6.28 4.02
N SER A 98 13.96 5.51 3.36
CA SER A 98 14.11 5.19 1.94
C SER A 98 13.54 6.27 1.00
N GLY A 99 12.85 7.28 1.53
CA GLY A 99 12.22 8.32 0.71
C GLY A 99 11.14 7.77 -0.25
N GLY A 100 10.51 6.64 0.09
CA GLY A 100 9.48 6.00 -0.71
C GLY A 100 8.63 5.02 0.10
N CYS A 101 7.45 4.72 -0.40
CA CYS A 101 6.59 3.63 0.08
C CYS A 101 6.53 2.51 -0.97
N SER A 102 6.10 1.30 -0.58
CA SER A 102 6.11 0.11 -1.45
C SER A 102 5.50 0.38 -2.85
N GLY A 103 4.32 1.00 -2.92
CA GLY A 103 3.71 1.35 -4.21
C GLY A 103 4.51 2.38 -5.00
N SER A 104 5.06 3.40 -4.32
CA SER A 104 5.84 4.43 -4.99
C SER A 104 7.18 3.95 -5.52
N THR A 105 7.81 3.02 -4.82
CA THR A 105 9.08 2.46 -5.24
C THR A 105 8.92 1.69 -6.56
N TRP A 106 7.83 0.93 -6.72
CA TRP A 106 7.52 0.21 -7.97
C TRP A 106 7.26 1.13 -9.17
N TYR A 107 6.47 2.20 -9.02
CA TYR A 107 6.25 3.10 -10.15
C TYR A 107 7.49 3.97 -10.46
N ARG A 108 8.29 4.36 -9.45
CA ARG A 108 9.53 5.14 -9.64
C ARG A 108 10.61 4.36 -10.39
N VAL A 109 10.59 3.03 -10.32
CA VAL A 109 11.39 2.19 -11.22
C VAL A 109 11.05 2.47 -12.69
N GLY A 110 9.75 2.59 -13.01
CA GLY A 110 9.29 2.98 -14.35
C GLY A 110 9.64 4.41 -14.76
N GLU A 111 9.91 5.31 -13.81
CA GLU A 111 10.39 6.67 -14.08
C GLU A 111 11.91 6.75 -14.36
N GLY A 112 12.64 5.65 -14.15
CA GLY A 112 14.11 5.62 -14.29
C GLY A 112 14.87 5.97 -13.01
N ALA A 113 14.23 5.92 -11.84
CA ALA A 113 14.91 6.17 -10.57
C ALA A 113 15.76 4.96 -10.15
N VAL A 114 17.08 5.07 -10.25
CA VAL A 114 18.00 3.96 -9.91
C VAL A 114 17.97 3.64 -8.42
N GLY A 115 17.78 4.67 -7.57
CA GLY A 115 17.60 4.45 -6.13
C GLY A 115 16.39 3.56 -5.80
N ALA A 116 15.33 3.56 -6.61
CA ALA A 116 14.15 2.74 -6.37
C ALA A 116 14.45 1.24 -6.51
N TRP A 117 15.34 0.86 -7.43
CA TRP A 117 15.82 -0.53 -7.54
C TRP A 117 16.53 -1.00 -6.27
N VAL A 118 17.38 -0.14 -5.69
CA VAL A 118 18.08 -0.46 -4.45
C VAL A 118 17.13 -0.60 -3.27
N VAL A 119 16.11 0.27 -3.19
CA VAL A 119 15.04 0.13 -2.18
C VAL A 119 14.25 -1.16 -2.38
N LEU A 120 13.86 -1.51 -3.62
CA LEU A 120 13.14 -2.76 -3.90
C LEU A 120 13.97 -3.99 -3.55
N PHE A 121 15.27 -3.97 -3.85
CA PHE A 121 16.17 -5.07 -3.52
C PHE A 121 16.30 -5.24 -2.00
N GLY A 122 16.53 -4.14 -1.27
CA GLY A 122 16.52 -4.16 0.20
C GLY A 122 15.17 -4.66 0.75
N PHE A 123 14.06 -4.16 0.21
CA PHE A 123 12.71 -4.57 0.58
C PHE A 123 12.49 -6.06 0.37
N ALA A 124 12.84 -6.58 -0.79
CA ALA A 124 12.66 -7.98 -1.10
C ALA A 124 13.51 -8.88 -0.18
N LEU A 125 14.75 -8.50 0.12
CA LEU A 125 15.58 -9.19 1.10
C LEU A 125 14.99 -9.15 2.52
N GLY A 126 14.58 -7.97 3.00
CA GLY A 126 13.94 -7.82 4.31
C GLY A 126 12.64 -8.62 4.43
N ALA A 127 11.82 -8.62 3.38
CA ALA A 127 10.61 -9.42 3.32
C ALA A 127 10.93 -10.92 3.34
N THR A 128 11.98 -11.34 2.62
CA THR A 128 12.44 -12.73 2.59
C THR A 128 12.94 -13.20 3.94
N THR A 129 13.77 -12.40 4.62
CA THR A 129 14.35 -12.75 5.93
C THR A 129 13.28 -12.88 7.01
N MET A 130 12.22 -12.07 6.94
CA MET A 130 11.07 -12.18 7.85
C MET A 130 10.10 -13.30 7.47
N THR A 131 10.07 -13.71 6.20
CA THR A 131 9.13 -14.74 5.72
C THR A 131 9.64 -16.16 5.92
N VAL A 132 10.85 -16.44 5.43
CA VAL A 132 11.48 -17.76 5.44
C VAL A 132 12.87 -17.76 6.08
N GLY A 133 13.43 -16.59 6.39
CA GLY A 133 14.79 -16.48 6.93
C GLY A 133 14.87 -16.43 8.47
N ILE A 134 16.01 -15.92 8.95
CA ILE A 134 16.39 -15.90 10.37
C ILE A 134 15.42 -15.14 11.29
N LEU A 135 14.63 -14.21 10.75
CA LEU A 135 13.65 -13.43 11.53
C LEU A 135 12.26 -14.11 11.58
N ALA A 136 12.07 -15.26 10.91
CA ALA A 136 10.81 -16.00 10.96
C ALA A 136 10.37 -16.42 12.38
N PRO A 137 11.25 -16.85 13.30
CA PRO A 137 10.86 -17.16 14.68
C PRO A 137 10.37 -15.90 15.42
N ALA A 138 11.07 -14.77 15.26
CA ALA A 138 10.66 -13.50 15.84
C ALA A 138 9.29 -13.05 15.30
N ARG A 139 9.03 -13.24 14.00
CA ARG A 139 7.71 -13.01 13.40
C ARG A 139 6.64 -13.86 14.08
N GLN A 140 6.89 -15.16 14.31
CA GLN A 140 5.91 -16.06 14.91
C GLN A 140 5.54 -15.63 16.33
N VAL A 141 6.53 -15.24 17.13
CA VAL A 141 6.30 -14.73 18.50
C VAL A 141 5.49 -13.44 18.46
N LEU A 142 5.89 -12.46 17.64
CA LEU A 142 5.20 -11.16 17.58
C LEU A 142 3.80 -11.26 16.99
N ARG A 143 3.54 -12.28 16.16
CA ARG A 143 2.21 -12.56 15.60
C ARG A 143 1.38 -13.51 16.46
N ALA A 144 1.91 -14.10 17.52
CA ALA A 144 1.18 -15.07 18.34
C ALA A 144 -0.08 -14.47 18.97
N SER A 145 -0.05 -13.17 19.31
CA SER A 145 -1.21 -12.44 19.81
C SER A 145 -2.22 -12.23 18.68
N VAL A 146 -3.26 -13.06 18.61
CA VAL A 146 -4.42 -12.85 17.74
C VAL A 146 -5.62 -12.57 18.63
N ILE A 147 -6.29 -11.45 18.38
CA ILE A 147 -7.57 -11.13 19.02
C ILE A 147 -8.65 -11.32 17.95
N THR A 148 -9.54 -12.27 18.18
CA THR A 148 -10.76 -12.46 17.39
C THR A 148 -11.96 -11.94 18.17
N VAL A 149 -12.95 -11.42 17.46
CA VAL A 149 -14.25 -11.01 18.02
C VAL A 149 -15.30 -11.82 17.24
N ASP A 150 -16.14 -12.56 17.95
CA ASP A 150 -17.20 -13.42 17.38
C ASP A 150 -16.72 -14.43 16.32
N GLY A 151 -15.54 -15.03 16.52
CA GLY A 151 -15.00 -16.06 15.61
C GLY A 151 -14.43 -15.53 14.29
N GLY A 152 -14.45 -14.20 14.06
CA GLY A 152 -13.89 -13.54 12.89
C GLY A 152 -12.87 -12.43 13.22
N PRO A 153 -12.19 -11.88 12.21
CA PRO A 153 -11.35 -10.70 12.38
C PRO A 153 -12.23 -9.49 12.71
N PRO A 154 -11.87 -8.68 13.73
CA PRO A 154 -12.70 -7.56 14.14
C PRO A 154 -12.74 -6.47 13.07
N THR A 155 -13.95 -6.08 12.69
CA THR A 155 -14.20 -4.91 11.84
C THR A 155 -14.77 -3.78 12.69
N LEU A 156 -14.62 -2.55 12.22
CA LEU A 156 -15.16 -1.38 12.93
C LEU A 156 -16.69 -1.47 13.05
N ALA A 157 -17.35 -2.05 12.04
CA ALA A 157 -18.78 -2.34 12.06
C ALA A 157 -19.16 -3.36 13.15
N SER A 158 -18.41 -4.47 13.26
CA SER A 158 -18.70 -5.51 14.26
C SER A 158 -18.41 -5.05 15.69
N MET A 159 -17.40 -4.19 15.90
CA MET A 159 -17.11 -3.63 17.23
C MET A 159 -18.18 -2.62 17.71
N ILE A 160 -18.75 -1.84 16.79
CA ILE A 160 -19.77 -0.84 17.11
C ILE A 160 -21.19 -1.47 17.15
N GLY A 161 -21.36 -2.68 16.60
CA GLY A 161 -22.67 -3.31 16.45
C GLY A 161 -23.57 -2.59 15.43
N ALA A 162 -22.98 -1.79 14.54
CA ALA A 162 -23.69 -1.01 13.54
C ALA A 162 -23.51 -1.61 12.13
N PRO A 163 -24.50 -1.46 11.23
CA PRO A 163 -24.35 -1.87 9.84
C PRO A 163 -23.21 -1.10 9.17
N SER A 164 -22.43 -1.77 8.32
CA SER A 164 -21.24 -1.21 7.67
C SER A 164 -21.51 0.13 6.98
N TRP A 165 -22.68 0.27 6.35
CA TRP A 165 -23.10 1.51 5.68
C TRP A 165 -23.19 2.73 6.61
N VAL A 166 -23.56 2.56 7.88
CA VAL A 166 -23.59 3.66 8.86
C VAL A 166 -22.16 4.11 9.18
N VAL A 167 -21.25 3.16 9.37
CA VAL A 167 -19.82 3.47 9.60
C VAL A 167 -19.23 4.20 8.40
N ILE A 168 -19.54 3.74 7.18
CA ILE A 168 -19.11 4.38 5.93
C ILE A 168 -19.68 5.79 5.81
N ALA A 169 -20.95 6.00 6.14
CA ALA A 169 -21.57 7.32 6.08
C ALA A 169 -20.91 8.30 7.05
N VAL A 170 -20.64 7.87 8.29
CA VAL A 170 -19.94 8.70 9.30
C VAL A 170 -18.53 9.03 8.83
N LEU A 171 -17.75 8.03 8.40
CA LEU A 171 -16.40 8.24 7.86
C LEU A 171 -16.43 9.16 6.63
N GLY A 172 -17.42 8.98 5.75
CA GLY A 172 -17.64 9.79 4.57
C GLY A 172 -17.92 11.25 4.90
N ILE A 173 -18.74 11.53 5.90
CA ILE A 173 -18.99 12.90 6.38
C ILE A 173 -17.71 13.52 6.94
N VAL A 174 -16.96 12.79 7.77
CA VAL A 174 -15.69 13.29 8.35
C VAL A 174 -14.68 13.62 7.25
N VAL A 175 -14.51 12.72 6.28
CA VAL A 175 -13.64 12.94 5.13
C VAL A 175 -14.15 14.11 4.29
N ALA A 176 -15.43 14.16 3.94
CA ALA A 176 -16.01 15.25 3.14
C ALA A 176 -15.81 16.63 3.79
N VAL A 177 -16.03 16.75 5.11
CA VAL A 177 -15.77 17.98 5.87
C VAL A 177 -14.29 18.36 5.81
N PHE A 178 -13.38 17.40 5.95
CA PHE A 178 -11.94 17.65 5.84
C PHE A 178 -11.53 18.08 4.42
N LEU A 179 -12.16 17.50 3.39
CA LEU A 179 -11.92 17.85 1.99
C LEU A 179 -12.45 19.26 1.65
N TRP A 180 -13.58 19.67 2.22
CA TRP A 180 -14.17 21.01 1.99
C TRP A 180 -13.37 22.15 2.61
N ARG A 181 -12.63 21.90 3.70
CA ARG A 181 -11.75 22.90 4.34
C ARG A 181 -10.47 23.21 3.54
N GLY A 182 -10.48 22.84 2.26
CA GLY A 182 -9.29 22.61 1.48
C GLY A 182 -9.07 23.44 0.24
N GLY A 183 -9.80 24.55 0.11
CA GLY A 183 -9.56 25.49 -0.97
C GLY A 183 -8.25 26.24 -0.77
N GLY A 184 -7.29 26.07 -1.68
CA GLY A 184 -6.11 26.94 -1.77
C GLY A 184 -4.75 26.24 -1.76
N GLU A 185 -4.67 24.91 -1.72
CA GLU A 185 -3.37 24.25 -1.72
C GLU A 185 -2.72 24.11 -3.11
N PRO A 186 -1.37 24.15 -3.18
CA PRO A 186 -0.66 24.13 -4.45
C PRO A 186 -0.82 22.77 -5.14
N GLU A 187 -1.17 22.79 -6.43
CA GLU A 187 -1.16 21.59 -7.25
C GLU A 187 0.30 21.16 -7.53
N HIS A 188 0.79 20.25 -6.70
CA HIS A 188 2.16 19.72 -6.79
C HIS A 188 2.32 18.58 -7.82
N GLY A 189 1.31 18.37 -8.66
CA GLY A 189 1.22 17.31 -9.66
C GLY A 189 0.41 17.76 -10.87
N LYS A 190 0.57 17.03 -11.98
CA LYS A 190 -0.14 17.32 -13.24
C LYS A 190 -1.64 17.07 -13.15
N TRP A 191 -2.05 16.21 -12.23
CA TRP A 191 -3.45 15.94 -11.93
C TRP A 191 -3.86 16.67 -10.66
N PRO A 192 -5.09 17.20 -10.62
CA PRO A 192 -5.64 17.74 -9.40
C PRO A 192 -5.79 16.60 -8.39
N TRP A 193 -5.54 16.88 -7.12
CA TRP A 193 -5.61 15.88 -6.04
C TRP A 193 -6.92 15.08 -6.00
N PRO A 194 -8.11 15.63 -6.35
CA PRO A 194 -9.34 14.86 -6.37
C PRO A 194 -9.35 13.81 -7.47
N ALA A 195 -8.80 14.13 -8.66
CA ALA A 195 -8.74 13.18 -9.78
C ALA A 195 -7.81 12.02 -9.44
N THR A 196 -6.67 12.29 -8.79
CA THR A 196 -5.77 11.23 -8.31
C THR A 196 -6.45 10.37 -7.25
N GLY A 197 -7.10 10.99 -6.24
CA GLY A 197 -7.80 10.26 -5.19
C GLY A 197 -8.91 9.38 -5.73
N LEU A 198 -9.77 9.93 -6.61
CA LEU A 198 -10.86 9.20 -7.25
C LEU A 198 -10.34 8.02 -8.08
N ALA A 199 -9.34 8.26 -8.94
CA ALA A 199 -8.80 7.22 -9.81
C ALA A 199 -8.13 6.10 -9.01
N VAL A 200 -7.33 6.42 -7.99
CA VAL A 200 -6.72 5.40 -7.12
C VAL A 200 -7.80 4.63 -6.34
N GLY A 201 -8.80 5.32 -5.78
CA GLY A 201 -9.88 4.68 -5.04
C GLY A 201 -10.70 3.70 -5.89
N VAL A 202 -11.06 4.11 -7.12
CA VAL A 202 -11.74 3.24 -8.09
C VAL A 202 -10.86 2.04 -8.45
N LEU A 203 -9.56 2.25 -8.70
CA LEU A 203 -8.64 1.14 -9.00
C LEU A 203 -8.49 0.17 -7.84
N ILE A 204 -8.53 0.62 -6.58
CA ILE A 204 -8.50 -0.28 -5.42
C ILE A 204 -9.79 -1.12 -5.35
N ALA A 205 -10.95 -0.50 -5.56
CA ALA A 205 -12.23 -1.22 -5.59
C ALA A 205 -12.27 -2.23 -6.76
N LEU A 206 -11.92 -1.80 -7.96
CA LEU A 206 -11.79 -2.68 -9.13
C LEU A 206 -10.76 -3.77 -8.87
N GLY A 207 -9.68 -3.47 -8.16
CA GLY A 207 -8.64 -4.42 -7.78
C GLY A 207 -9.19 -5.61 -7.00
N TRP A 208 -10.18 -5.39 -6.12
CA TRP A 208 -10.86 -6.48 -5.42
C TRP A 208 -11.61 -7.40 -6.38
N TRP A 209 -12.34 -6.81 -7.34
CA TRP A 209 -13.05 -7.57 -8.37
C TRP A 209 -12.11 -8.26 -9.37
N THR A 210 -11.09 -7.58 -9.89
CA THR A 210 -10.15 -8.19 -10.82
C THR A 210 -9.31 -9.28 -10.16
N SER A 211 -9.05 -9.16 -8.84
CA SER A 211 -8.35 -10.20 -8.09
C SER A 211 -9.20 -11.46 -7.85
N SER A 212 -10.53 -11.38 -7.97
CA SER A 212 -11.42 -12.55 -7.83
C SER A 212 -11.36 -13.49 -9.03
N PHE A 213 -10.78 -13.07 -10.16
CA PHE A 213 -10.44 -13.96 -11.27
C PHE A 213 -9.23 -14.87 -10.98
N GLY A 214 -8.52 -14.63 -9.87
CA GLY A 214 -7.50 -15.55 -9.35
C GLY A 214 -8.05 -16.51 -8.28
N ASP A 215 -7.14 -17.18 -7.59
CA ASP A 215 -7.51 -18.19 -6.57
C ASP A 215 -8.29 -17.63 -5.37
N ALA A 216 -8.07 -16.35 -5.02
CA ALA A 216 -8.77 -15.69 -3.92
C ALA A 216 -8.74 -14.15 -4.05
N PRO A 217 -9.87 -13.47 -3.79
CA PRO A 217 -9.92 -12.00 -3.78
C PRO A 217 -9.04 -11.46 -2.64
N SER A 218 -8.04 -10.68 -3.01
CA SER A 218 -7.05 -10.09 -2.09
C SER A 218 -6.83 -8.60 -2.32
N GLY A 219 -7.43 -8.05 -3.37
CA GLY A 219 -7.26 -6.66 -3.79
C GLY A 219 -5.83 -6.35 -4.23
N ILE A 220 -5.52 -5.06 -4.38
CA ILE A 220 -4.18 -4.61 -4.77
C ILE A 220 -3.23 -4.76 -3.58
N THR A 221 -2.23 -5.64 -3.73
CA THR A 221 -1.18 -5.85 -2.73
C THR A 221 0.20 -5.79 -3.36
N LEU A 222 1.09 -4.97 -2.77
CA LEU A 222 2.44 -4.74 -3.34
C LEU A 222 3.54 -5.33 -2.45
N ALA A 223 3.45 -5.14 -1.13
CA ALA A 223 4.52 -5.48 -0.21
C ALA A 223 4.85 -6.98 -0.13
N SER A 224 3.88 -7.83 0.21
CA SER A 224 4.11 -9.27 0.30
C SER A 224 4.63 -9.82 -1.02
N ASN A 225 4.07 -9.36 -2.14
CA ASN A 225 4.45 -9.82 -3.47
C ASN A 225 5.83 -9.31 -3.90
N THR A 226 6.31 -8.19 -3.36
CA THR A 226 7.68 -7.71 -3.61
C THR A 226 8.70 -8.71 -3.06
N GLY A 227 8.44 -9.25 -1.85
CA GLY A 227 9.23 -10.35 -1.31
C GLY A 227 9.09 -11.63 -2.13
N GLN A 228 7.85 -11.99 -2.49
CA GLN A 228 7.59 -13.19 -3.27
C GLN A 228 8.20 -13.15 -4.68
N ALA A 229 8.28 -11.97 -5.30
CA ALA A 229 8.92 -11.79 -6.60
C ALA A 229 10.42 -12.13 -6.56
N LEU A 230 11.07 -12.00 -5.41
CA LEU A 230 12.45 -12.43 -5.21
C LEU A 230 12.54 -13.89 -4.72
N THR A 231 11.69 -14.32 -3.78
CA THR A 231 11.77 -15.70 -3.25
C THR A 231 11.29 -16.77 -4.23
N TYR A 232 10.34 -16.46 -5.11
CA TYR A 232 9.80 -17.41 -6.07
C TYR A 232 10.88 -17.99 -7.00
N PRO A 233 11.68 -17.18 -7.72
CA PRO A 233 12.73 -17.72 -8.58
C PRO A 233 13.90 -18.34 -7.80
N LEU A 234 14.14 -17.93 -6.56
CA LEU A 234 15.30 -18.38 -5.77
C LEU A 234 15.06 -19.70 -5.04
N VAL A 235 13.89 -19.86 -4.42
CA VAL A 235 13.58 -20.99 -3.53
C VAL A 235 12.24 -21.66 -3.85
N GLY A 236 11.55 -21.24 -4.91
CA GLY A 236 10.27 -21.81 -5.32
C GLY A 236 9.10 -21.44 -4.40
N TYR A 237 9.24 -20.42 -3.55
CA TYR A 237 8.20 -19.99 -2.62
C TYR A 237 7.62 -18.62 -3.02
N PRO A 238 6.29 -18.46 -3.15
CA PRO A 238 5.25 -19.47 -3.02
C PRO A 238 5.28 -20.51 -4.16
N ASN A 239 4.72 -21.70 -3.96
CA ASN A 239 4.76 -22.77 -4.98
C ASN A 239 3.96 -22.48 -6.27
N ARG A 240 3.36 -21.30 -6.39
CA ARG A 240 2.56 -20.86 -7.53
C ARG A 240 2.60 -19.34 -7.68
N VAL A 241 2.43 -18.85 -8.90
CA VAL A 241 2.35 -17.42 -9.20
C VAL A 241 0.96 -16.89 -8.84
N ASN A 242 0.91 -15.88 -7.98
CA ASN A 242 -0.35 -15.23 -7.58
C ASN A 242 -0.68 -14.02 -8.47
N TRP A 243 -1.96 -13.63 -8.52
CA TRP A 243 -2.46 -12.49 -9.33
C TRP A 243 -1.68 -11.20 -9.05
N SER A 244 -1.44 -10.91 -7.77
CA SER A 244 -0.72 -9.71 -7.35
C SER A 244 0.79 -9.72 -7.71
N MET A 245 1.40 -10.90 -7.92
CA MET A 245 2.78 -10.99 -8.40
C MET A 245 2.89 -10.58 -9.87
N VAL A 246 1.89 -10.94 -10.68
CA VAL A 246 1.79 -10.51 -12.08
C VAL A 246 1.52 -9.00 -12.16
N LEU A 247 0.63 -8.49 -11.31
CA LEU A 247 0.33 -7.05 -11.22
C LEU A 247 1.60 -6.21 -11.01
N LEU A 248 2.53 -6.68 -10.16
CA LEU A 248 3.78 -5.96 -9.88
C LEU A 248 4.60 -5.66 -11.13
N VAL A 249 4.62 -6.56 -12.10
CA VAL A 249 5.36 -6.37 -13.36
C VAL A 249 4.69 -5.29 -14.22
N GLY A 250 3.36 -5.19 -14.17
CA GLY A 250 2.59 -4.16 -14.88
C GLY A 250 2.82 -2.75 -14.32
N VAL A 251 3.11 -2.60 -13.03
CA VAL A 251 3.23 -1.27 -12.39
C VAL A 251 4.37 -0.42 -12.96
N PRO A 252 5.63 -0.89 -13.09
CA PRO A 252 6.69 -0.13 -13.75
C PRO A 252 6.38 0.21 -15.20
N VAL A 253 5.76 -0.70 -15.94
CA VAL A 253 5.42 -0.49 -17.36
C VAL A 253 4.35 0.60 -17.48
N GLY A 254 3.32 0.56 -16.65
CA GLY A 254 2.29 1.59 -16.59
C GLY A 254 2.84 2.95 -16.22
N ALA A 255 3.76 2.97 -15.24
CA ALA A 255 4.45 4.18 -14.83
C ALA A 255 5.34 4.75 -15.94
N PHE A 256 6.03 3.89 -16.69
CA PHE A 256 6.82 4.30 -17.86
C PHE A 256 5.95 4.90 -18.96
N LEU A 257 4.80 4.29 -19.26
CA LEU A 257 3.81 4.87 -20.19
C LEU A 257 3.25 6.22 -19.70
N GLY A 258 3.20 6.42 -18.38
CA GLY A 258 2.90 7.71 -17.76
C GLY A 258 4.01 8.73 -18.01
N ALA A 259 5.25 8.37 -17.69
CA ALA A 259 6.41 9.25 -17.66
C ALA A 259 6.99 9.59 -19.05
N TRP A 260 6.92 8.65 -20.01
CA TRP A 260 7.52 8.80 -21.34
C TRP A 260 6.90 9.92 -22.18
N PRO A 261 5.57 9.96 -22.42
CA PRO A 261 4.95 11.07 -23.14
C PRO A 261 5.10 12.40 -22.40
N ALA A 262 5.21 12.33 -21.08
CA ALA A 262 5.42 13.46 -20.20
C ALA A 262 6.85 14.00 -20.19
N ARG A 263 7.81 13.35 -20.87
CA ARG A 263 9.26 13.67 -20.85
C ARG A 263 9.86 13.74 -19.43
N GLU A 264 9.29 13.00 -18.50
CA GLU A 264 9.74 12.92 -17.10
C GLU A 264 10.66 11.75 -16.82
N PHE A 265 10.70 10.79 -17.74
CA PHE A 265 11.63 9.67 -17.67
C PHE A 265 13.08 10.18 -17.74
N ARG A 266 13.83 9.96 -16.66
CA ARG A 266 15.25 10.30 -16.58
C ARG A 266 15.94 9.32 -15.64
N TRP A 267 17.12 8.87 -16.02
CA TRP A 267 17.99 8.10 -15.13
C TRP A 267 18.45 8.99 -13.96
N LYS A 268 17.82 8.81 -12.80
CA LYS A 268 18.13 9.56 -11.57
C LYS A 268 19.04 8.69 -10.71
N LEU A 269 20.35 8.92 -10.78
CA LEU A 269 21.32 8.31 -9.87
C LEU A 269 21.44 9.15 -8.60
N PRO A 270 21.15 8.58 -7.42
CA PRO A 270 21.42 9.25 -6.17
C PRO A 270 22.92 9.10 -5.78
N PRO A 271 23.46 9.96 -4.90
CA PRO A 271 24.86 9.87 -4.47
C PRO A 271 25.14 8.54 -3.75
N GLY A 272 26.35 7.98 -3.91
CA GLY A 272 26.69 6.63 -3.46
C GLY A 272 26.37 6.33 -1.99
N TRP A 273 26.63 7.27 -1.07
CA TRP A 273 26.33 7.08 0.35
C TRP A 273 24.82 6.85 0.60
N SER A 274 23.97 7.56 -0.15
CA SER A 274 22.52 7.48 0.01
C SER A 274 21.96 6.13 -0.45
N LEU A 275 22.70 5.38 -1.28
CA LEU A 275 22.32 4.01 -1.65
C LEU A 275 22.28 3.08 -0.43
N VAL A 276 23.21 3.27 0.52
CA VAL A 276 23.22 2.49 1.77
C VAL A 276 21.99 2.81 2.61
N GLN A 277 21.62 4.09 2.71
CA GLN A 277 20.41 4.51 3.42
C GLN A 277 19.14 3.98 2.73
N LEU A 278 19.07 4.06 1.40
CA LEU A 278 17.97 3.55 0.58
C LEU A 278 17.80 2.04 0.78
N PHE A 279 18.91 1.30 0.74
CA PHE A 279 18.93 -0.14 0.97
C PHE A 279 18.48 -0.50 2.38
N ALA A 280 19.03 0.16 3.41
CA ALA A 280 18.68 -0.07 4.81
C ALA A 280 17.20 0.25 5.09
N GLY A 281 16.70 1.37 4.54
CA GLY A 281 15.29 1.73 4.59
C GLY A 281 14.39 0.70 3.89
N GLY A 282 14.80 0.24 2.71
CA GLY A 282 14.15 -0.87 2.01
C GLY A 282 14.09 -2.14 2.85
N LEU A 283 15.21 -2.57 3.44
CA LEU A 283 15.30 -3.76 4.28
C LEU A 283 14.37 -3.69 5.49
N LEU A 284 14.36 -2.54 6.17
CA LEU A 284 13.46 -2.30 7.30
C LEU A 284 11.98 -2.33 6.85
N MET A 285 11.64 -1.67 5.74
CA MET A 285 10.29 -1.70 5.17
C MET A 285 9.86 -3.12 4.77
N GLY A 286 10.73 -3.90 4.16
CA GLY A 286 10.44 -5.26 3.74
C GLY A 286 10.10 -6.17 4.91
N ALA A 287 10.97 -6.19 5.93
CA ALA A 287 10.77 -7.01 7.11
C ALA A 287 9.52 -6.58 7.90
N SER A 288 9.36 -5.28 8.11
CA SER A 288 8.21 -4.73 8.83
C SER A 288 6.89 -4.88 8.07
N ALA A 289 6.88 -4.81 6.73
CA ALA A 289 5.67 -5.05 5.94
C ALA A 289 5.17 -6.49 6.03
N ILE A 290 6.10 -7.44 6.14
CA ILE A 290 5.71 -8.80 6.50
C ILE A 290 5.13 -8.76 7.91
N LEU A 291 5.84 -8.27 8.93
CA LEU A 291 5.30 -8.23 10.30
C LEU A 291 3.90 -7.61 10.41
N ALA A 292 3.69 -6.44 9.81
CA ALA A 292 2.43 -5.69 9.77
C ALA A 292 1.37 -6.26 8.81
N GLU A 293 1.65 -7.37 8.12
CA GLU A 293 0.76 -8.02 7.14
C GLU A 293 0.35 -7.13 5.95
N GLY A 294 1.16 -6.12 5.63
CA GLY A 294 0.99 -5.29 4.44
C GLY A 294 1.77 -3.97 4.50
N CYS A 295 1.67 -3.20 3.43
CA CYS A 295 2.17 -1.83 3.36
C CYS A 295 1.04 -0.81 3.44
N ASN A 296 1.38 0.46 3.27
CA ASN A 296 0.43 1.56 3.17
C ASN A 296 -0.66 1.39 2.09
N ILE A 297 -0.42 0.69 0.98
CA ILE A 297 -1.51 0.43 0.01
C ILE A 297 -2.42 -0.69 0.52
N THR A 298 -1.82 -1.80 0.95
CA THR A 298 -2.57 -2.97 1.42
C THR A 298 -3.33 -2.69 2.72
N GLN A 299 -2.65 -2.23 3.78
CA GLN A 299 -3.30 -1.91 5.04
C GLN A 299 -4.04 -0.58 4.98
N GLY A 300 -3.47 0.44 4.33
CA GLY A 300 -4.06 1.76 4.37
C GLY A 300 -5.21 2.02 3.37
N LEU A 301 -5.25 1.33 2.23
CA LEU A 301 -6.35 1.46 1.25
C LEU A 301 -7.14 0.15 1.13
N THR A 302 -6.51 -0.93 0.68
CA THR A 302 -7.18 -2.18 0.29
C THR A 302 -7.95 -2.83 1.44
N ASN A 303 -7.31 -3.03 2.60
CA ASN A 303 -7.91 -3.67 3.76
C ASN A 303 -8.56 -2.67 4.73
N SER A 304 -8.21 -1.39 4.67
CA SER A 304 -8.98 -0.36 5.40
C SER A 304 -10.34 -0.14 4.76
N ALA A 305 -10.47 -0.36 3.44
CA ALA A 305 -11.75 -0.35 2.74
C ALA A 305 -12.72 -1.45 3.19
N THR A 306 -12.23 -2.53 3.83
CA THR A 306 -13.07 -3.56 4.47
C THR A 306 -13.35 -3.27 5.95
N LEU A 307 -12.98 -2.07 6.45
CA LEU A 307 -13.14 -1.62 7.83
C LEU A 307 -12.44 -2.51 8.86
N ALA A 308 -11.39 -3.24 8.47
CA ALA A 308 -10.64 -4.12 9.35
C ALA A 308 -9.85 -3.31 10.40
N VAL A 309 -10.09 -3.58 11.70
CA VAL A 309 -9.46 -2.83 12.79
C VAL A 309 -7.94 -3.01 12.77
N GLY A 310 -7.46 -4.22 12.44
CA GLY A 310 -6.02 -4.46 12.35
C GLY A 310 -5.32 -3.60 11.31
N SER A 311 -5.97 -3.35 10.18
CA SER A 311 -5.45 -2.50 9.10
C SER A 311 -5.41 -1.04 9.51
N LEU A 312 -6.46 -0.54 10.16
CA LEU A 312 -6.54 0.84 10.66
C LEU A 312 -5.48 1.10 11.73
N VAL A 313 -5.28 0.17 12.67
CA VAL A 313 -4.24 0.27 13.70
C VAL A 313 -2.84 0.22 13.09
N ALA A 314 -2.58 -0.72 12.17
CA ALA A 314 -1.31 -0.80 11.47
C ALA A 314 -1.02 0.49 10.70
N PHE A 315 -2.03 1.03 10.02
CA PHE A 315 -1.91 2.28 9.28
C PHE A 315 -1.65 3.48 10.20
N GLY A 316 -2.39 3.62 11.29
CA GLY A 316 -2.13 4.66 12.30
C GLY A 316 -0.72 4.57 12.88
N ALA A 317 -0.24 3.36 13.17
CA ALA A 317 1.13 3.13 13.60
C ALA A 317 2.17 3.53 12.52
N MET A 318 1.89 3.29 11.24
CA MET A 318 2.76 3.78 10.14
C MET A 318 2.87 5.31 10.12
N TRP A 319 1.79 6.03 10.40
CA TRP A 319 1.81 7.50 10.48
C TRP A 319 2.66 8.00 11.64
N VAL A 320 2.50 7.40 12.82
CA VAL A 320 3.29 7.74 14.01
C VAL A 320 4.77 7.44 13.79
N GLY A 321 5.10 6.29 13.20
CA GLY A 321 6.48 5.92 12.86
C GLY A 321 7.12 6.86 11.85
N ALA A 322 6.35 7.26 10.83
CA ALA A 322 6.81 8.25 9.85
C ALA A 322 7.03 9.63 10.49
N TYR A 323 6.12 10.09 11.35
CA TYR A 323 6.28 11.34 12.08
C TYR A 323 7.55 11.32 12.95
N ALA A 324 7.76 10.24 13.72
CA ALA A 324 8.93 10.09 14.56
C ALA A 324 10.25 10.14 13.75
N ALA A 325 10.28 9.52 12.57
CA ALA A 325 11.44 9.57 11.69
C ALA A 325 11.67 10.96 11.09
N VAL A 326 10.62 11.64 10.61
CA VAL A 326 10.73 13.03 10.12
C VAL A 326 11.23 13.95 11.22
N TRP A 327 10.67 13.81 12.42
CA TRP A 327 11.08 14.60 13.58
C TRP A 327 12.56 14.38 13.93
N ALA A 328 13.00 13.12 14.00
CA ALA A 328 14.37 12.77 14.34
C ALA A 328 15.39 13.24 13.28
N MET A 329 15.03 13.17 11.99
CA MET A 329 15.95 13.48 10.89
C MET A 329 16.02 14.97 10.54
N TYR A 330 14.87 15.65 10.52
CA TYR A 330 14.73 17.01 9.98
C TYR A 330 14.40 18.05 11.04
N LEU A 331 13.44 17.79 11.92
CA LEU A 331 12.94 18.81 12.85
C LEU A 331 13.82 18.97 14.10
N ARG A 332 14.49 17.91 14.56
CA ARG A 332 15.35 17.97 15.75
C ARG A 332 16.63 18.78 15.55
N LYS A 333 17.04 19.00 14.29
CA LYS A 333 18.28 19.71 13.94
C LYS A 333 18.08 21.20 13.60
N GLY A 334 16.84 21.69 13.63
CA GLY A 334 16.50 23.11 13.53
C GLY A 334 16.22 23.69 14.90
#